data_AF-A0A5J4YB65-F1
#
_entry.id   AF-A0A5J4YB65-F1
#
_cell.length_a   1.000
_cell.length_b   1.000
_cell.length_c   1.000
_cell.angle_alpha   90.00
_cell.angle_beta   90.00
_cell.angle_gamma   90.00
#
_symmetry.space_group_name_H-M   'P 1'
#
loop_
_entity.id
_entity.type
_entity.pdbx_description
1 polymer ?
#
loop_
_entity_poly.entity_id
_entity_poly.type
_entity_poly.pdbx_seq_one_letter_code
_entity_poly.pdbx_strand_id
1 'polypeptide(L)'
;MLDKRSKSLFCAWDKARKTFLADARKTLSQSVKQQAASAQTAADKLKCLALQHELHNELKVLRCEKYVQEAMDAIEADAEQQALAGKQEEEARQLHSRLQHNKQQLTLYHKAQEAARAEAQAAAALQAEEEAAQGNWLMCEDHFVLNFCSSYSGCESADMSADKNYASGCQALLQSQLNQERVNFRQAEAATKEQLRAKKAVMLLCEEQQRTARLDRLRAEVQVHVEADPERAMAATAASSAQEASHNPAFASVTGYTTETLLKDKRFKVLEALRQQSLHNTGYAKQALLAVSPLTIPRRDTLTTSAKD
;
A
#
# COMPACT_ATOMS: atom_id res chain seq x y z
N MET A 1 -40.97 -17.65 -120.22
CA MET A 1 -41.95 -17.68 -119.12
C MET A 1 -41.56 -18.81 -118.18
N LEU A 2 -41.19 -18.52 -116.93
CA LEU A 2 -40.88 -19.58 -115.97
C LEU A 2 -42.14 -20.40 -115.65
N ASP A 3 -42.07 -21.72 -115.85
CA ASP A 3 -43.15 -22.68 -115.63
C ASP A 3 -43.77 -22.54 -114.24
N LYS A 4 -45.10 -22.65 -114.14
CA LYS A 4 -45.86 -22.53 -112.86
C LYS A 4 -45.29 -23.41 -111.73
N ARG A 5 -44.69 -24.56 -112.08
CA ARG A 5 -44.01 -25.46 -111.14
C ARG A 5 -42.79 -24.81 -110.47
N SER A 6 -41.98 -24.04 -111.20
CA SER A 6 -40.79 -23.37 -110.66
C SER A 6 -41.14 -22.32 -109.61
N LYS A 7 -42.24 -21.57 -109.82
CA LYS A 7 -42.74 -20.58 -108.85
C LYS A 7 -43.28 -21.24 -107.57
N SER A 8 -43.95 -22.39 -107.70
CA SER A 8 -44.43 -23.17 -106.56
C SER A 8 -43.27 -23.70 -105.71
N LEU A 9 -42.23 -24.24 -106.35
CA LEU A 9 -41.04 -24.73 -105.67
C LEU A 9 -40.28 -23.61 -104.97
N PHE A 10 -40.13 -22.44 -105.62
CA PHE A 10 -39.50 -21.28 -105.01
C PHE A 10 -40.29 -20.78 -103.78
N CYS A 11 -41.63 -20.73 -103.85
CA CYS A 11 -42.47 -20.34 -102.72
C CYS A 11 -42.39 -21.34 -101.55
N ALA A 12 -42.38 -22.64 -101.84
CA ALA A 12 -42.21 -23.68 -100.83
C ALA A 12 -40.83 -23.60 -100.17
N TRP A 13 -39.77 -23.39 -100.96
CA TRP A 13 -38.41 -23.22 -100.47
C TRP A 13 -38.24 -21.96 -99.62
N ASP A 14 -38.80 -20.82 -100.03
CA ASP A 14 -38.75 -19.58 -99.26
C ASP A 14 -39.50 -19.71 -97.91
N LYS A 15 -40.65 -20.40 -97.90
CA LYS A 15 -41.35 -20.73 -96.65
C LYS A 15 -40.52 -21.62 -95.73
N ALA A 16 -39.94 -22.70 -96.25
CA ALA A 16 -39.09 -23.61 -95.47
C ALA A 16 -37.83 -22.92 -94.94
N ARG A 17 -37.22 -22.03 -95.75
CA ARG A 17 -36.09 -21.20 -95.33
C ARG A 17 -36.49 -20.24 -94.21
N LYS A 18 -37.64 -19.57 -94.32
CA LYS A 18 -38.15 -18.66 -93.29
C LYS A 18 -38.46 -19.37 -91.99
N THR A 19 -39.08 -20.54 -92.03
CA THR A 19 -39.33 -21.36 -90.83
C THR A 19 -38.03 -21.81 -90.21
N PHE A 20 -37.09 -22.32 -91.00
CA PHE A 20 -35.75 -22.71 -90.51
C PHE A 20 -35.01 -21.55 -89.84
N LEU A 21 -34.98 -20.36 -90.47
CA LEU A 21 -34.33 -19.19 -89.89
C LEU A 21 -35.04 -18.70 -88.61
N ALA A 22 -36.36 -18.79 -88.56
CA ALA A 22 -37.12 -18.46 -87.35
C ALA A 22 -36.81 -19.43 -86.21
N ASP A 23 -36.73 -20.73 -86.48
CA ASP A 23 -36.41 -21.74 -85.49
C ASP A 23 -34.94 -21.66 -85.07
N ALA A 24 -34.01 -21.40 -85.98
CA ALA A 24 -32.60 -21.11 -85.66
C ALA A 24 -32.46 -19.87 -84.76
N ARG A 25 -33.23 -18.80 -85.00
CA ARG A 25 -33.25 -17.63 -84.11
C ARG A 25 -33.81 -17.97 -82.73
N LYS A 26 -34.86 -18.80 -82.65
CA LYS A 26 -35.43 -19.24 -81.37
C LYS A 26 -34.42 -20.09 -80.59
N THR A 27 -33.76 -21.05 -81.22
CA THR A 27 -32.77 -21.91 -80.56
C THR A 27 -31.55 -21.09 -80.10
N LEU A 28 -31.08 -20.14 -80.91
CA LEU A 28 -30.03 -19.21 -80.49
C LEU A 28 -30.47 -18.34 -79.31
N SER A 29 -31.68 -17.78 -79.35
CA SER A 29 -32.23 -17.00 -78.23
C SER A 29 -32.35 -17.83 -76.95
N GLN A 30 -32.82 -19.08 -77.05
CA GLN A 30 -32.90 -20.01 -75.92
C GLN A 30 -31.51 -20.37 -75.39
N SER A 31 -30.55 -20.63 -76.26
CA SER A 31 -29.16 -20.92 -75.89
C SER A 31 -28.52 -19.74 -75.15
N VAL A 32 -28.68 -18.51 -75.65
CA VAL A 32 -28.19 -17.29 -74.98
C VAL A 32 -28.85 -17.12 -73.61
N LYS A 33 -30.15 -17.36 -73.49
CA LYS A 33 -30.86 -17.32 -72.19
C LYS A 33 -30.34 -18.38 -71.22
N GLN A 34 -30.09 -19.60 -71.68
CA GLN A 34 -29.54 -20.68 -70.86
C GLN A 34 -28.11 -20.37 -70.43
N GLN A 35 -27.27 -19.84 -71.34
CA GLN A 35 -25.92 -19.39 -71.01
C GLN A 35 -25.96 -18.26 -69.97
N ALA A 36 -26.81 -17.24 -70.15
CA ALA A 36 -26.97 -16.17 -69.19
C ALA A 36 -27.44 -16.67 -67.80
N ALA A 37 -28.41 -17.58 -67.76
CA ALA A 37 -28.86 -18.20 -66.51
C ALA A 37 -27.75 -19.04 -65.85
N SER A 38 -26.98 -19.81 -66.64
CA SER A 38 -25.84 -20.58 -66.15
C SER A 38 -24.74 -19.67 -65.59
N ALA A 39 -24.45 -18.54 -66.24
CA ALA A 39 -23.49 -17.55 -65.80
C ALA A 39 -23.94 -16.87 -64.50
N GLN A 40 -25.23 -16.54 -64.39
CA GLN A 40 -25.81 -15.96 -63.17
C GLN A 40 -25.70 -16.94 -61.98
N THR A 41 -26.10 -18.20 -62.17
CA THR A 41 -25.98 -19.21 -61.11
C THR A 41 -24.52 -19.48 -60.72
N ALA A 42 -23.57 -19.41 -61.67
CA ALA A 42 -22.14 -19.50 -61.38
C ALA A 42 -21.64 -18.28 -60.57
N ALA A 43 -22.08 -17.08 -60.93
CA ALA A 43 -21.74 -15.86 -60.21
C ALA A 43 -22.29 -15.88 -58.76
N ASP A 44 -23.53 -16.32 -58.57
CA ASP A 44 -24.14 -16.42 -57.24
C ASP A 44 -23.44 -17.48 -56.38
N LYS A 45 -23.01 -18.61 -56.96
CA LYS A 45 -22.17 -19.60 -56.26
C LYS A 45 -20.83 -19.01 -55.81
N LEU A 46 -20.14 -18.25 -56.68
CA LEU A 46 -18.88 -17.62 -56.32
C LEU A 46 -19.04 -16.60 -55.19
N LYS A 47 -20.13 -15.83 -55.19
CA LYS A 47 -20.47 -14.92 -54.09
C LYS A 47 -20.69 -15.67 -52.77
N CYS A 48 -21.46 -16.76 -52.80
CA CYS A 48 -21.68 -17.58 -51.61
C CYS A 48 -20.37 -18.16 -51.05
N LEU A 49 -19.48 -18.64 -51.93
CA LEU A 49 -18.16 -19.15 -51.51
C LEU A 49 -17.28 -18.04 -50.92
N ALA A 50 -17.28 -16.85 -51.52
CA ALA A 50 -16.55 -15.70 -50.98
C ALA A 50 -17.00 -15.35 -49.55
N LEU A 51 -18.32 -15.28 -49.33
CA LEU A 51 -18.90 -15.03 -48.00
C LEU A 51 -18.53 -16.14 -47.00
N GLN A 52 -18.52 -17.41 -47.42
CA GLN A 52 -18.09 -18.52 -46.57
C GLN A 52 -16.62 -18.39 -46.16
N HIS A 53 -15.76 -17.97 -47.09
CA HIS A 53 -14.34 -17.74 -46.81
C HIS A 53 -14.14 -16.56 -45.84
N GLU A 54 -14.89 -15.47 -46.01
CA GLU A 54 -14.88 -14.32 -45.10
C GLU A 54 -15.28 -14.74 -43.68
N LEU A 55 -16.42 -15.42 -43.53
CA LEU A 55 -16.89 -15.92 -42.25
C LEU A 55 -15.89 -16.91 -41.61
N HIS A 56 -15.27 -17.78 -42.40
CA HIS A 56 -14.25 -18.69 -41.90
C HIS A 56 -13.03 -17.95 -41.35
N ASN A 57 -12.60 -16.88 -42.02
CA ASN A 57 -11.49 -16.05 -41.57
C ASN A 57 -11.85 -15.29 -40.29
N GLU A 58 -13.05 -14.71 -40.20
CA GLU A 58 -13.54 -14.05 -38.97
C GLU A 58 -13.57 -15.03 -37.78
N LEU A 59 -14.11 -16.24 -37.97
CA LEU A 59 -14.12 -17.27 -36.93
C LEU A 59 -12.71 -17.74 -36.54
N LYS A 60 -11.74 -17.66 -37.45
CA LYS A 60 -10.34 -17.96 -37.13
C LYS A 60 -9.74 -16.87 -36.26
N VAL A 61 -9.98 -15.60 -36.59
CA VAL A 61 -9.54 -14.44 -35.79
C VAL A 61 -10.14 -14.49 -34.38
N LEU A 62 -11.46 -14.67 -34.26
CA LEU A 62 -12.15 -14.75 -32.96
C LEU A 62 -11.61 -15.91 -32.09
N ARG A 63 -11.27 -17.05 -32.71
CA ARG A 63 -10.63 -18.15 -31.98
C ARG A 63 -9.25 -17.78 -31.47
N CYS A 64 -8.43 -17.12 -32.30
CA CYS A 64 -7.12 -16.63 -31.88
C CYS A 64 -7.23 -15.61 -30.74
N GLU A 65 -8.16 -14.66 -30.82
CA GLU A 65 -8.41 -13.68 -29.76
C GLU A 65 -8.81 -14.35 -28.44
N LYS A 66 -9.71 -15.34 -28.50
CA LYS A 66 -10.10 -16.12 -27.32
C LYS A 66 -8.92 -16.86 -26.70
N TYR A 67 -8.06 -17.48 -27.50
CA TYR A 67 -6.87 -18.15 -26.98
C TYR A 67 -5.88 -17.18 -26.33
N VAL A 68 -5.73 -15.98 -26.89
CA VAL A 68 -4.87 -14.94 -26.29
C VAL A 68 -5.46 -14.47 -24.96
N GLN A 69 -6.77 -14.24 -24.88
CA GLN A 69 -7.45 -13.87 -23.63
C GLN A 69 -7.28 -14.95 -22.56
N GLU A 70 -7.55 -16.22 -22.89
CA GLU A 70 -7.38 -17.34 -21.96
C GLU A 70 -5.92 -17.46 -21.47
N ALA A 71 -4.94 -17.18 -22.34
CA ALA A 71 -3.53 -17.17 -21.94
C ALA A 71 -3.19 -15.98 -21.03
N MET A 72 -3.76 -14.80 -21.28
CA MET A 72 -3.57 -13.62 -20.42
C MET A 72 -4.19 -13.86 -19.03
N ASP A 73 -5.43 -14.36 -18.98
CA ASP A 73 -6.12 -14.68 -17.73
C ASP A 73 -5.33 -15.73 -16.91
N ALA A 74 -4.73 -16.72 -17.58
CA ALA A 74 -3.89 -17.72 -16.92
C ALA A 74 -2.61 -17.10 -16.32
N ILE A 75 -1.95 -16.19 -17.04
CA ILE A 75 -0.77 -15.47 -16.54
C ILE A 75 -1.13 -14.59 -15.34
N GLU A 76 -2.28 -13.92 -15.38
CA GLU A 76 -2.78 -13.11 -14.27
C GLU A 76 -3.07 -13.97 -13.04
N ALA A 77 -3.76 -15.11 -13.22
CA ALA A 77 -4.02 -16.05 -12.13
C ALA A 77 -2.73 -16.61 -11.50
N ASP A 78 -1.73 -16.95 -12.32
CA ASP A 78 -0.42 -17.41 -11.83
C ASP A 78 0.31 -16.32 -11.04
N ALA A 79 0.25 -15.06 -11.50
CA ALA A 79 0.84 -13.93 -10.81
C ALA A 79 0.17 -13.68 -9.45
N GLU A 80 -1.16 -13.81 -9.36
CA GLU A 80 -1.90 -13.72 -8.10
C GLU A 80 -1.51 -14.84 -7.12
N GLN A 81 -1.39 -16.08 -7.61
CA GLN A 81 -0.95 -17.21 -6.80
C GLN A 81 0.47 -17.01 -6.26
N GLN A 82 1.39 -16.52 -7.10
CA GLN A 82 2.75 -16.19 -6.68
C GLN A 82 2.78 -15.06 -5.65
N ALA A 83 1.94 -14.04 -5.80
CA ALA A 83 1.84 -12.95 -4.82
C ALA A 83 1.30 -13.44 -3.46
N LEU A 84 0.33 -14.36 -3.47
CA LEU A 84 -0.19 -14.99 -2.26
C LEU A 84 0.88 -15.87 -1.59
N ALA A 85 1.59 -16.69 -2.36
CA ALA A 85 2.70 -17.50 -1.86
C ALA A 85 3.80 -16.63 -1.25
N GLY A 86 4.15 -15.52 -1.90
CA GLY A 86 5.11 -14.53 -1.39
C GLY A 86 4.70 -13.95 -0.03
N LYS A 87 3.43 -13.58 0.14
CA LYS A 87 2.90 -13.10 1.44
C LYS A 87 3.01 -14.18 2.52
N GLN A 88 2.65 -15.42 2.21
CA GLN A 88 2.75 -16.53 3.15
C GLN A 88 4.21 -16.81 3.56
N GLU A 89 5.16 -16.73 2.62
CA GLU A 89 6.58 -16.85 2.93
C GLU A 89 7.08 -15.71 3.82
N GLU A 90 6.66 -14.46 3.56
CA GLU A 90 7.02 -13.32 4.40
C GLU A 90 6.49 -13.47 5.82
N GLU A 91 5.22 -13.88 5.98
CA GLU A 91 4.63 -14.18 7.28
C GLU A 91 5.39 -15.31 8.01
N ALA A 92 5.75 -16.38 7.29
CA ALA A 92 6.55 -17.47 7.85
C ALA A 92 7.95 -17.00 8.29
N ARG A 93 8.61 -16.14 7.51
CA ARG A 93 9.91 -15.53 7.86
C ARG A 93 9.78 -14.63 9.10
N GLN A 94 8.73 -13.82 9.19
CA GLN A 94 8.48 -12.98 10.36
C GLN A 94 8.23 -13.82 11.61
N LEU A 95 7.41 -14.87 11.51
CA LEU A 95 7.17 -15.80 12.62
C LEU A 95 8.47 -16.49 13.05
N HIS A 96 9.28 -16.96 12.11
CA HIS A 96 10.57 -17.57 12.40
C HIS A 96 11.51 -16.61 13.14
N SER A 97 11.60 -15.35 12.68
CA SER A 97 12.40 -14.31 13.33
C SER A 97 11.93 -14.05 14.77
N ARG A 98 10.61 -13.96 15.00
CA ARG A 98 10.03 -13.81 16.35
C ARG A 98 10.36 -15.01 17.24
N LEU A 99 10.26 -16.23 16.73
CA LEU A 99 10.60 -17.44 17.48
C LEU A 99 12.09 -17.48 17.84
N GLN A 100 12.97 -17.10 16.91
CA GLN A 100 14.40 -17.00 17.19
C GLN A 100 14.68 -15.96 18.28
N HIS A 101 14.05 -14.78 18.20
CA HIS A 101 14.18 -13.74 19.21
C HIS A 101 13.70 -14.21 20.58
N ASN A 102 12.52 -14.82 20.66
CA ASN A 102 11.99 -15.38 21.91
C ASN A 102 12.89 -16.46 22.49
N LYS A 103 13.46 -17.33 21.65
CA LYS A 103 14.45 -18.33 22.06
C LYS A 103 15.71 -17.68 22.64
N GLN A 104 16.20 -16.60 22.03
CA GLN A 104 17.33 -15.84 22.58
C GLN A 104 16.98 -15.20 23.92
N GLN A 105 15.80 -14.58 24.06
CA GLN A 105 15.36 -14.02 25.33
C GLN A 105 15.25 -15.07 26.44
N LEU A 106 14.68 -16.23 26.15
CA LEU A 106 14.58 -17.34 27.11
C LEU A 106 15.96 -17.85 27.54
N THR A 107 16.90 -17.99 26.60
CA THR A 107 18.27 -18.43 26.96
C THR A 107 18.99 -17.39 27.84
N LEU A 108 18.81 -16.09 27.56
CA LEU A 108 19.34 -15.03 28.42
C LEU A 108 18.69 -15.04 29.82
N TYR A 109 17.38 -15.25 29.89
CA TYR A 109 16.65 -15.35 31.15
C TYR A 109 17.14 -16.52 32.01
N HIS A 110 17.32 -17.70 31.41
CA HIS A 110 17.86 -18.86 32.12
C HIS A 110 19.28 -18.61 32.62
N LYS A 111 20.16 -18.04 31.79
CA LYS A 111 21.52 -17.67 32.22
C LYS A 111 21.52 -16.66 33.37
N ALA A 112 20.62 -15.67 33.34
CA ALA A 112 20.48 -14.71 34.43
C ALA A 112 20.00 -15.37 35.74
N GLN A 113 19.06 -16.33 35.66
CA GLN A 113 18.64 -17.12 36.83
C GLN A 113 19.78 -17.97 37.39
N GLU A 114 20.57 -18.61 36.53
CA GLU A 114 21.73 -19.41 36.95
C GLU A 114 22.79 -18.54 37.63
N ALA A 115 23.09 -17.36 37.07
CA ALA A 115 23.99 -16.40 37.68
C ALA A 115 23.49 -15.93 39.05
N ALA A 116 22.21 -15.57 39.18
CA ALA A 116 21.62 -15.16 40.45
C ALA A 116 21.67 -16.28 41.52
N ARG A 117 21.48 -17.55 41.11
CA ARG A 117 21.63 -18.70 42.02
C ARG A 117 23.09 -18.88 42.44
N ALA A 118 24.04 -18.72 41.53
CA ALA A 118 25.47 -18.80 41.84
C ALA A 118 25.91 -17.67 42.77
N GLU A 119 25.46 -16.44 42.55
CA GLU A 119 25.70 -15.29 43.43
C GLU A 119 25.11 -15.52 44.83
N ALA A 120 23.89 -16.05 44.93
CA ALA A 120 23.28 -16.38 46.21
C ALA A 120 24.04 -17.49 46.96
N GLN A 121 24.53 -18.50 46.24
CA GLN A 121 25.37 -19.56 46.82
C GLN A 121 26.72 -19.02 47.30
N ALA A 122 27.35 -18.14 46.52
CA ALA A 122 28.61 -17.49 46.91
C ALA A 122 28.43 -16.57 48.13
N ALA A 123 27.33 -15.81 48.18
CA ALA A 123 26.98 -14.99 49.33
C ALA A 123 26.71 -15.83 50.59
N ALA A 124 26.00 -16.95 50.45
CA ALA A 124 25.78 -17.89 51.56
C ALA A 124 27.09 -18.55 52.03
N ALA A 125 28.01 -18.86 51.12
CA ALA A 125 29.33 -19.39 51.47
C ALA A 125 30.18 -18.37 52.23
N LEU A 126 30.19 -17.10 51.78
CA LEU A 126 30.84 -16.00 52.49
C LEU A 126 30.26 -15.80 53.89
N GLN A 127 28.93 -15.81 54.02
CA GLN A 127 28.28 -15.73 55.34
C GLN A 127 28.65 -16.91 56.24
N ALA A 128 28.68 -18.13 55.72
CA ALA A 128 29.10 -19.29 56.50
C ALA A 128 30.58 -19.23 56.92
N GLU A 129 31.47 -18.71 56.06
CA GLU A 129 32.87 -18.44 56.42
C GLU A 129 32.98 -17.35 57.50
N GLU A 130 32.21 -16.26 57.39
CA GLU A 130 32.15 -15.20 58.40
C GLU A 130 31.63 -15.73 59.74
N GLU A 131 30.57 -16.53 59.74
CA GLU A 131 30.02 -17.18 60.95
C GLU A 131 31.01 -18.17 61.56
N ALA A 132 31.71 -18.97 60.74
CA ALA A 132 32.75 -19.89 61.20
C ALA A 132 33.96 -19.12 61.75
N ALA A 133 34.36 -18.02 61.11
CA ALA A 133 35.42 -17.14 61.56
C ALA A 133 35.04 -16.43 62.87
N GLN A 134 33.80 -15.96 63.01
CA GLN A 134 33.28 -15.41 64.27
C GLN A 134 33.26 -16.47 65.38
N GLY A 135 32.80 -17.68 65.10
CA GLY A 135 32.82 -18.79 66.06
C GLY A 135 34.24 -19.17 66.48
N ASN A 136 35.18 -19.21 65.53
CA ASN A 136 36.59 -19.49 65.80
C ASN A 136 37.27 -18.32 66.52
N TRP A 137 36.90 -17.07 66.22
CA TRP A 137 37.38 -15.88 66.90
C TRP A 137 36.88 -15.79 68.34
N LEU A 138 35.61 -16.11 68.62
CA LEU A 138 35.08 -16.26 69.99
C LEU A 138 35.79 -17.37 70.77
N MET A 139 36.14 -18.48 70.13
CA MET A 139 36.93 -19.57 70.74
C MET A 139 38.41 -19.20 70.97
N CYS A 140 38.99 -18.35 70.10
CA CYS A 140 40.36 -17.87 70.24
C CYS A 140 40.47 -16.63 71.15
N GLU A 141 39.45 -15.78 71.28
CA GLU A 141 39.43 -14.66 72.22
C GLU A 141 39.45 -15.14 73.67
N ASP A 142 38.70 -16.20 74.01
CA ASP A 142 38.75 -16.79 75.35
C ASP A 142 40.14 -17.36 75.68
N HIS A 143 40.93 -17.76 74.68
CA HIS A 143 42.29 -18.27 74.87
C HIS A 143 43.40 -17.20 74.69
N PHE A 144 43.13 -16.10 73.97
CA PHE A 144 44.10 -15.03 73.69
C PHE A 144 43.96 -13.86 74.67
N VAL A 145 42.75 -13.50 75.12
CA VAL A 145 42.54 -12.46 76.16
C VAL A 145 43.13 -12.91 77.51
N LEU A 146 43.15 -14.22 77.79
CA LEU A 146 43.83 -14.81 78.95
C LEU A 146 45.37 -14.82 78.83
N ASN A 147 45.94 -14.76 77.62
CA ASN A 147 47.38 -14.90 77.40
C ASN A 147 48.08 -13.60 76.95
N PHE A 148 47.33 -12.63 76.40
CA PHE A 148 47.86 -11.36 75.91
C PHE A 148 47.76 -10.21 76.94
N CYS A 149 46.82 -10.27 77.89
CA CYS A 149 46.78 -9.33 79.04
C CYS A 149 47.97 -9.46 80.01
N SER A 150 48.88 -10.43 79.79
CA SER A 150 50.09 -10.61 80.60
C SER A 150 51.37 -10.08 79.92
N SER A 151 51.37 -9.82 78.61
CA SER A 151 52.62 -9.60 77.87
C SER A 151 52.75 -8.28 77.11
N TYR A 152 51.75 -7.39 77.11
CA TYR A 152 51.83 -6.13 76.37
C TYR A 152 51.55 -4.89 77.22
N SER A 153 52.43 -4.67 78.19
CA SER A 153 52.80 -3.33 78.63
C SER A 153 54.13 -2.95 77.96
N GLY A 154 54.05 -2.23 76.84
CA GLY A 154 55.19 -1.52 76.27
C GLY A 154 55.65 -2.02 74.90
N CYS A 155 55.17 -1.36 73.84
CA CYS A 155 55.98 -0.90 72.70
C CYS A 155 55.02 -0.36 71.64
N GLU A 156 54.70 0.93 71.72
CA GLU A 156 54.22 1.69 70.58
C GLU A 156 55.38 2.52 70.04
N SER A 157 55.34 2.74 68.72
CA SER A 157 56.16 3.65 67.90
C SER A 157 57.42 3.07 67.24
N ALA A 158 57.26 2.47 66.05
CA ALA A 158 58.23 2.58 64.95
C ALA A 158 57.72 2.15 63.55
N ASP A 159 56.75 1.25 63.40
CA ASP A 159 56.55 0.56 62.10
C ASP A 159 55.38 1.05 61.20
N MET A 160 54.64 2.08 61.61
CA MET A 160 53.42 2.55 60.92
C MET A 160 53.64 3.24 59.56
N SER A 161 54.88 3.51 59.15
CA SER A 161 55.18 4.19 57.86
C SER A 161 55.46 3.24 56.71
N ALA A 162 55.90 2.00 56.96
CA ALA A 162 56.14 1.00 55.91
C ALA A 162 54.82 0.38 55.40
N ASP A 163 53.88 0.13 56.31
CA ASP A 163 52.55 -0.42 56.00
C ASP A 163 51.68 0.52 55.16
N LYS A 164 51.75 1.84 55.39
CA LYS A 164 51.02 2.82 54.57
C LYS A 164 51.50 2.85 53.12
N ASN A 165 52.81 2.70 52.90
CA ASN A 165 53.38 2.68 51.55
C ASN A 165 53.02 1.39 50.82
N TYR A 166 53.06 0.24 51.50
CA TYR A 166 52.63 -1.05 50.94
C TYR A 166 51.13 -1.07 50.60
N ALA A 167 50.28 -0.62 51.54
CA ALA A 167 48.84 -0.49 51.31
C ALA A 167 48.52 0.46 50.14
N SER A 168 49.22 1.59 50.02
CA SER A 168 49.06 2.50 48.89
C SER A 168 49.49 1.88 47.55
N GLY A 169 50.55 1.07 47.54
CA GLY A 169 51.03 0.36 46.35
C GLY A 169 50.05 -0.72 45.89
N CYS A 170 49.48 -1.49 46.83
CA CYS A 170 48.41 -2.44 46.53
C CYS A 170 47.16 -1.75 45.99
N GLN A 171 46.77 -0.61 46.56
CA GLN A 171 45.63 0.17 46.10
C GLN A 171 45.85 0.74 44.69
N ALA A 172 47.06 1.22 44.38
CA ALA A 172 47.43 1.71 43.05
C ALA A 172 47.42 0.59 41.99
N LEU A 173 47.88 -0.62 42.33
CA LEU A 173 47.82 -1.80 41.45
C LEU A 173 46.37 -2.20 41.14
N LEU A 174 45.51 -2.25 42.15
CA LEU A 174 44.10 -2.56 41.99
C LEU A 174 43.39 -1.51 41.12
N GLN A 175 43.71 -0.23 41.35
CA GLN A 175 43.16 0.88 40.58
C GLN A 175 43.65 0.87 39.11
N SER A 176 44.87 0.43 38.86
CA SER A 176 45.42 0.23 37.51
C SER A 176 44.66 -0.87 36.76
N GLN A 177 44.40 -2.01 37.40
CA GLN A 177 43.61 -3.10 36.82
C GLN A 177 42.18 -2.65 36.45
N LEU A 178 41.49 -1.98 37.38
CA LEU A 178 40.15 -1.42 37.12
C LEU A 178 40.15 -0.34 36.03
N ASN A 179 41.23 0.45 35.91
CA ASN A 179 41.37 1.40 34.81
C ASN A 179 41.54 0.67 33.46
N GLN A 180 42.34 -0.39 33.44
CA GLN A 180 42.56 -1.20 32.25
C GLN A 180 41.26 -1.87 31.77
N GLU A 181 40.47 -2.43 32.69
CA GLU A 181 39.14 -2.97 32.38
C GLU A 181 38.19 -1.91 31.82
N ARG A 182 38.18 -0.71 32.41
CA ARG A 182 37.36 0.41 31.92
C ARG A 182 37.76 0.86 30.52
N VAL A 183 39.06 0.89 30.20
CA VAL A 183 39.55 1.20 28.86
C VAL A 183 39.11 0.13 27.87
N ASN A 184 39.29 -1.15 28.21
CA ASN A 184 38.88 -2.27 27.37
C ASN A 184 37.36 -2.25 27.10
N PHE A 185 36.55 -1.98 28.14
CA PHE A 185 35.10 -1.85 28.01
C PHE A 185 34.72 -0.70 27.07
N ARG A 186 35.34 0.47 27.23
CA ARG A 186 35.08 1.63 26.36
C ARG A 186 35.49 1.37 24.91
N GLN A 187 36.59 0.66 24.68
CA GLN A 187 37.02 0.27 23.34
C GLN A 187 36.04 -0.71 22.70
N ALA A 188 35.56 -1.71 23.45
CA ALA A 188 34.55 -2.65 22.98
C ALA A 188 33.21 -1.95 22.65
N GLU A 189 32.77 -1.02 23.50
CA GLU A 189 31.60 -0.19 23.20
C GLU A 189 31.79 0.67 21.94
N ALA A 190 32.97 1.27 21.76
CA ALA A 190 33.26 2.08 20.58
C ALA A 190 33.19 1.22 19.30
N ALA A 191 33.81 0.04 19.32
CA ALA A 191 33.79 -0.89 18.20
C ALA A 191 32.37 -1.38 17.87
N THR A 192 31.55 -1.71 18.87
CA THR A 192 30.15 -2.11 18.65
C THR A 192 29.31 -0.96 18.08
N LYS A 193 29.48 0.28 18.57
CA LYS A 193 28.83 1.47 18.02
C LYS A 193 29.23 1.72 16.57
N GLU A 194 30.50 1.54 16.23
CA GLU A 194 31.00 1.68 14.86
C GLU A 194 30.41 0.63 13.91
N GLN A 195 30.37 -0.64 14.33
CA GLN A 195 29.71 -1.71 13.56
C GLN A 195 28.22 -1.44 13.34
N LEU A 196 27.51 -0.94 14.36
CA LEU A 196 26.10 -0.57 14.23
C LEU A 196 25.90 0.60 13.27
N ARG A 197 26.78 1.62 13.30
CA ARG A 197 26.75 2.74 12.34
C ARG A 197 27.00 2.25 10.92
N ALA A 198 27.98 1.37 10.70
CA ALA A 198 28.28 0.80 9.39
C ALA A 198 27.08 -0.01 8.86
N LYS A 199 26.47 -0.87 9.68
CA LYS A 199 25.26 -1.63 9.29
C LYS A 199 24.09 -0.71 8.92
N LYS A 200 23.85 0.35 9.71
CA LYS A 200 22.81 1.34 9.41
C LYS A 200 23.08 2.08 8.10
N ALA A 201 24.32 2.47 7.84
CA ALA A 201 24.68 3.15 6.59
C ALA A 201 24.43 2.26 5.36
N VAL A 202 24.77 0.97 5.44
CA VAL A 202 24.48 0.00 4.36
C VAL A 202 22.98 -0.18 4.14
N MET A 203 22.20 -0.27 5.22
CA MET A 203 20.74 -0.37 5.12
C MET A 203 20.13 0.86 4.45
N LEU A 204 20.54 2.07 4.85
CA LEU A 204 20.06 3.31 4.25
C LEU A 204 20.39 3.40 2.75
N LEU A 205 21.62 3.02 2.36
CA LEU A 205 22.00 2.98 0.94
C LEU A 205 21.12 2.01 0.13
N CYS A 206 20.79 0.84 0.70
CA CYS A 206 19.91 -0.13 0.05
C CYS A 206 18.48 0.42 -0.10
N GLU A 207 17.94 1.08 0.94
CA GLU A 207 16.63 1.73 0.89
C GLU A 207 16.58 2.85 -0.13
N GLU A 208 17.64 3.68 -0.22
CA GLU A 208 17.75 4.73 -1.23
C GLU A 208 17.78 4.16 -2.64
N GLN A 209 18.56 3.10 -2.88
CA GLN A 209 18.62 2.42 -4.19
C GLN A 209 17.26 1.81 -4.58
N GLN A 210 16.54 1.19 -3.64
CA GLN A 210 15.20 0.66 -3.91
C GLN A 210 14.21 1.79 -4.20
N ARG A 211 14.30 2.91 -3.47
CA ARG A 211 13.49 4.10 -3.71
C ARG A 211 13.76 4.68 -5.09
N THR A 212 15.02 4.84 -5.49
CA THR A 212 15.38 5.37 -6.81
C THR A 212 14.89 4.44 -7.91
N ALA A 213 15.08 3.13 -7.77
CA ALA A 213 14.59 2.15 -8.74
C ALA A 213 13.05 2.20 -8.90
N ARG A 214 12.31 2.33 -7.79
CA ARG A 214 10.84 2.50 -7.85
C ARG A 214 10.45 3.81 -8.55
N LEU A 215 11.16 4.90 -8.26
CA LEU A 215 10.91 6.19 -8.92
C LEU A 215 11.22 6.14 -10.41
N ASP A 216 12.29 5.47 -10.81
CA ASP A 216 12.68 5.34 -12.22
C ASP A 216 11.69 4.48 -13.00
N ARG A 217 11.15 3.42 -12.39
CA ARG A 217 10.02 2.67 -12.96
C ARG A 217 8.79 3.56 -13.15
N LEU A 218 8.40 4.33 -12.12
CA LEU A 218 7.26 5.26 -12.22
C LEU A 218 7.50 6.33 -13.29
N ARG A 219 8.73 6.84 -13.41
CA ARG A 219 9.09 7.79 -14.48
C ARG A 219 8.90 7.15 -15.85
N ALA A 220 9.34 5.92 -16.05
CA ALA A 220 9.15 5.20 -17.31
C ALA A 220 7.66 4.95 -17.61
N GLU A 221 6.85 4.60 -16.61
CA GLU A 221 5.40 4.38 -16.76
C GLU A 221 4.64 5.67 -17.10
N VAL A 222 5.01 6.80 -16.48
CA VAL A 222 4.37 8.11 -16.68
C VAL A 222 4.96 8.89 -17.85
N GLN A 223 6.10 8.45 -18.40
CA GLN A 223 6.75 9.13 -19.51
C GLN A 223 5.82 9.15 -20.72
N VAL A 224 5.35 10.36 -21.05
CA VAL A 224 4.50 10.59 -22.22
C VAL A 224 5.39 10.51 -23.46
N HIS A 225 5.18 9.50 -24.30
CA HIS A 225 5.95 9.25 -25.52
C HIS A 225 5.46 10.09 -26.72
N VAL A 226 4.96 11.29 -26.46
CA VAL A 226 4.43 12.19 -27.49
C VAL A 226 5.46 13.28 -27.77
N GLU A 227 5.69 13.57 -29.04
CA GLU A 227 6.56 14.66 -29.46
C GLU A 227 6.05 15.99 -28.88
N ALA A 228 6.97 16.84 -28.44
CA ALA A 228 6.62 18.14 -27.89
C ALA A 228 6.04 19.00 -29.02
N ASP A 229 4.71 19.14 -29.05
CA ASP A 229 3.98 19.99 -29.98
C ASP A 229 3.69 21.35 -29.32
N PRO A 230 4.50 22.38 -29.61
CA PRO A 230 4.33 23.71 -29.02
C PRO A 230 3.06 24.41 -29.52
N GLU A 231 2.58 24.09 -30.73
CA GLU A 231 1.37 24.71 -31.29
C GLU A 231 0.14 24.26 -30.50
N ARG A 232 0.06 22.97 -30.17
CA ARG A 232 -0.99 22.43 -29.30
C ARG A 232 -0.93 22.97 -27.87
N ALA A 233 0.27 23.19 -27.33
CA ALA A 233 0.44 23.76 -25.99
C ALA A 233 -0.02 25.22 -25.89
N MET A 234 0.14 25.98 -26.98
CA MET A 234 -0.27 27.38 -27.07
C MET A 234 -1.73 27.56 -27.53
N ALA A 235 -2.40 26.49 -27.95
CA ALA A 235 -3.78 26.54 -28.38
C ALA A 235 -4.74 26.81 -27.20
N ALA A 236 -5.78 27.62 -27.44
CA ALA A 236 -6.79 27.91 -26.43
C ALA A 236 -7.52 26.62 -26.01
N THR A 237 -7.48 26.31 -24.71
CA THR A 237 -8.22 25.17 -24.16
C THR A 237 -9.72 25.47 -24.11
N ALA A 238 -10.55 24.43 -24.13
CA ALA A 238 -12.02 24.58 -24.05
C ALA A 238 -12.49 25.38 -22.83
N ALA A 239 -11.73 25.34 -21.73
CA ALA A 239 -11.99 26.15 -20.54
C ALA A 239 -11.68 27.64 -20.79
N SER A 240 -10.58 27.94 -21.49
CA SER A 240 -10.20 29.32 -21.83
C SER A 240 -11.16 29.94 -22.84
N SER A 241 -11.65 29.17 -23.82
CA SER A 241 -12.65 29.65 -24.79
C SER A 241 -14.05 29.81 -24.18
N ALA A 242 -14.40 29.02 -23.15
CA ALA A 242 -15.69 29.15 -22.46
C ALA A 242 -15.75 30.36 -21.51
N GLN A 243 -14.61 30.84 -21.01
CA GLN A 243 -14.56 31.95 -20.06
C GLN A 243 -14.95 33.30 -20.70
N GLU A 244 -14.82 33.45 -22.03
CA GLU A 244 -15.32 34.61 -22.76
C GLU A 244 -16.86 34.66 -22.84
N ALA A 245 -17.55 33.53 -22.63
CA ALA A 245 -19.01 33.42 -22.78
C ALA A 245 -19.80 33.51 -21.45
N SER A 246 -19.13 33.42 -20.29
CA SER A 246 -19.81 33.27 -18.99
C SER A 246 -19.29 34.25 -17.94
N HIS A 247 -19.78 35.49 -17.99
CA HIS A 247 -19.73 36.43 -16.87
C HIS A 247 -20.80 36.08 -15.82
N ASN A 248 -20.71 34.91 -15.20
CA ASN A 248 -21.47 34.62 -13.99
C ASN A 248 -20.55 34.85 -12.79
N PRO A 249 -20.73 35.92 -11.98
CA PRO A 249 -19.89 36.12 -10.82
C PRO A 249 -20.15 34.96 -9.84
N ALA A 250 -19.08 34.23 -9.50
CA ALA A 250 -19.10 33.05 -8.64
C ALA A 250 -19.70 33.28 -7.22
N PHE A 251 -20.13 34.49 -6.91
CA PHE A 251 -20.65 34.92 -5.61
C PHE A 251 -22.04 35.56 -5.68
N ALA A 252 -22.88 35.20 -6.66
CA ALA A 252 -24.20 35.81 -6.88
C ALA A 252 -25.21 35.59 -5.72
N SER A 253 -25.00 34.62 -4.83
CA SER A 253 -25.90 34.39 -3.68
C SER A 253 -25.13 34.43 -2.36
N VAL A 254 -25.17 35.58 -1.68
CA VAL A 254 -24.87 35.62 -0.25
C VAL A 254 -26.01 34.90 0.46
N THR A 255 -25.76 33.67 0.93
CA THR A 255 -26.70 32.86 1.71
C THR A 255 -26.77 33.37 3.16
N GLY A 256 -27.28 34.58 3.33
CA GLY A 256 -27.51 35.20 4.64
C GLY A 256 -28.96 35.09 5.10
N TYR A 257 -29.20 35.36 6.39
CA TYR A 257 -30.55 35.57 6.91
C TYR A 257 -31.07 36.94 6.45
N THR A 258 -32.23 36.98 5.82
CA THR A 258 -32.93 38.24 5.54
C THR A 258 -33.66 38.73 6.79
N THR A 259 -33.93 40.03 6.88
CA THR A 259 -34.70 40.63 7.98
C THR A 259 -36.05 39.95 8.18
N GLU A 260 -36.71 39.56 7.09
CA GLU A 260 -37.95 38.79 7.12
C GLU A 260 -37.80 37.42 7.76
N THR A 261 -36.70 36.71 7.48
CA THR A 261 -36.42 35.40 8.11
C THR A 261 -36.15 35.52 9.61
N LEU A 262 -35.46 36.58 10.04
CA LEU A 262 -35.22 36.86 11.46
C LEU A 262 -36.53 37.17 12.20
N LEU A 263 -37.42 37.95 11.59
CA LEU A 263 -38.72 38.30 12.18
C LEU A 263 -39.73 37.14 12.17
N LYS A 264 -39.48 36.04 11.45
CA LYS A 264 -40.28 34.81 11.56
C LYS A 264 -39.92 33.98 12.78
N ASP A 265 -38.69 34.08 13.28
CA ASP A 265 -38.24 33.31 14.44
C ASP A 265 -38.82 33.88 15.75
N LYS A 266 -39.54 33.03 16.50
CA LYS A 266 -40.11 33.38 17.80
C LYS A 266 -39.01 33.63 18.85
N ARG A 267 -37.90 32.90 18.78
CA ARG A 267 -36.76 33.07 19.68
C ARG A 267 -36.15 34.45 19.54
N PHE A 268 -36.02 34.94 18.30
CA PHE A 268 -35.52 36.28 18.02
C PHE A 268 -36.41 37.37 18.63
N LYS A 269 -37.74 37.23 18.53
CA LYS A 269 -38.70 38.17 19.15
C LYS A 269 -38.61 38.20 20.67
N VAL A 270 -38.49 37.03 21.29
CA VAL A 270 -38.35 36.91 22.76
C VAL A 270 -37.02 37.50 23.21
N LEU A 271 -35.94 37.22 22.50
CA LEU A 271 -34.62 37.81 22.78
C LEU A 271 -34.67 39.34 22.68
N GLU A 272 -35.32 39.88 21.65
CA GLU A 272 -35.46 41.32 21.46
C GLU A 272 -36.27 41.98 22.57
N ALA A 273 -37.37 41.36 23.01
CA ALA A 273 -38.14 41.83 24.15
C ALA A 273 -37.32 41.81 25.45
N LEU A 274 -36.52 40.75 25.68
CA LEU A 274 -35.62 40.66 26.84
C LEU A 274 -34.47 41.67 26.75
N ARG A 275 -34.01 42.01 25.55
CA ARG A 275 -33.00 43.03 25.29
C ARG A 275 -33.52 44.42 25.62
N GLN A 276 -34.75 44.74 25.22
CA GLN A 276 -35.42 46.01 25.57
C GLN A 276 -35.54 46.21 27.09
N GLN A 277 -35.70 45.12 27.84
CA GLN A 277 -35.74 45.13 29.31
C GLN A 277 -34.37 44.92 29.97
N SER A 278 -33.28 44.86 29.20
CA SER A 278 -31.91 44.62 29.69
C SER A 278 -31.71 43.29 30.45
N LEU A 279 -32.59 42.30 30.27
CA LEU A 279 -32.55 41.00 30.95
C LEU A 279 -31.86 39.89 30.16
N HIS A 280 -31.42 40.16 28.93
CA HIS A 280 -30.86 39.18 27.99
C HIS A 280 -29.68 38.34 28.53
N ASN A 281 -28.85 38.88 29.43
CA ASN A 281 -27.69 38.17 29.99
C ASN A 281 -28.00 37.32 31.24
N THR A 282 -29.23 37.37 31.75
CA THR A 282 -29.62 36.62 32.96
C THR A 282 -29.74 35.12 32.71
N GLY A 283 -29.53 34.29 33.74
CA GLY A 283 -29.76 32.85 33.65
C GLY A 283 -31.22 32.51 33.30
N TYR A 284 -32.16 33.32 33.76
CA TYR A 284 -33.59 33.20 33.46
C TYR A 284 -33.88 33.44 31.97
N ALA A 285 -33.30 34.47 31.36
CA ALA A 285 -33.43 34.73 29.93
C ALA A 285 -32.93 33.55 29.08
N LYS A 286 -31.81 32.92 29.47
CA LYS A 286 -31.29 31.74 28.77
C LYS A 286 -32.26 30.56 28.84
N GLN A 287 -32.83 30.29 30.00
CA GLN A 287 -33.83 29.23 30.16
C GLN A 287 -35.10 29.50 29.35
N ALA A 288 -35.58 30.75 29.36
CA ALA A 288 -36.74 31.16 28.57
C ALA A 288 -36.50 30.98 27.06
N LEU A 289 -35.32 31.34 26.55
CA LEU A 289 -34.97 31.15 25.14
C LEU A 289 -34.86 29.68 24.72
N LEU A 290 -34.39 28.81 25.62
CA LEU A 290 -34.34 27.36 25.39
C LEU A 290 -35.74 26.74 25.32
N ALA A 291 -36.68 27.24 26.12
CA ALA A 291 -38.07 26.77 26.13
C ALA A 291 -38.85 27.13 24.86
N VAL A 292 -38.47 28.21 24.16
CA VAL A 292 -39.12 28.63 22.91
C VAL A 292 -38.69 27.71 21.76
N SER A 293 -39.61 27.28 20.91
CA SER A 293 -39.29 26.45 19.74
C SER A 293 -38.55 27.24 18.64
N PRO A 294 -37.53 26.65 17.98
CA PRO A 294 -36.84 27.29 16.86
C PRO A 294 -37.72 27.31 15.61
N LEU A 295 -37.43 28.23 14.67
CA LEU A 295 -38.11 28.28 13.38
C LEU A 295 -37.88 27.02 12.52
N THR A 296 -36.67 26.47 12.57
CA THR A 296 -36.28 25.25 11.86
C THR A 296 -36.01 24.13 12.84
N ILE A 297 -36.63 22.97 12.61
CA ILE A 297 -36.35 21.76 13.39
C ILE A 297 -34.88 21.36 13.14
N PRO A 298 -34.10 21.06 14.20
CA PRO A 298 -32.74 20.56 14.03
C PRO A 298 -32.74 19.28 13.18
N ARG A 299 -31.69 19.09 12.38
CA ARG A 299 -31.58 17.91 11.52
C ARG A 299 -31.50 16.63 12.37
N ARG A 300 -32.01 15.52 11.85
CA ARG A 300 -32.19 14.26 12.59
C ARG A 300 -30.89 13.68 13.17
N ASP A 301 -29.78 13.93 12.51
CA ASP A 301 -28.40 13.59 12.90
C ASP A 301 -27.88 14.45 14.06
N THR A 302 -28.40 15.66 14.23
CA THR A 302 -28.05 16.58 15.33
C THR A 302 -28.91 16.42 16.59
N LEU A 303 -29.87 15.50 16.58
CA LEU A 303 -30.70 15.20 17.75
C LEU A 303 -29.90 14.36 18.76
N THR A 304 -29.76 14.89 19.98
CA THR A 304 -29.26 14.12 21.13
C THR A 304 -30.26 13.01 21.49
N THR A 305 -29.79 11.96 22.17
CA THR A 305 -30.65 10.83 22.61
C THR A 305 -31.87 11.27 23.42
N SER A 306 -31.79 12.40 24.12
CA SER A 306 -32.89 13.02 24.87
C SER A 306 -33.92 13.77 24.02
N ALA A 307 -33.69 13.98 22.73
CA ALA A 307 -34.52 14.76 21.83
C ALA A 307 -35.18 13.92 20.72
N LYS A 308 -35.15 12.58 20.84
CA LYS A 308 -35.70 11.63 19.86
C LYS A 308 -37.09 11.09 20.21
N ASP A 309 -37.66 11.50 21.34
CA ASP A 309 -39.02 11.19 21.79
C ASP A 309 -39.97 12.37 21.53
#